data_AF-A0A6G1EHU3-F1
#
_entry.id   AF-A0A6G1EHU3-F1
#
_cell.length_a   1.000
_cell.length_b   1.000
_cell.length_c   1.000
_cell.angle_alpha   90.00
_cell.angle_beta   90.00
_cell.angle_gamma   90.00
#
_symmetry.space_group_name_H-M   'P 1'
#
loop_
_entity.id
_entity.type
_entity.pdbx_description
1 polymer ?
#
loop_
_entity_poly.entity_id
_entity_poly.type
_entity_poly.pdbx_seq_one_letter_code
_entity_poly.pdbx_strand_id
1 'polypeptide(L)'
;MAGRRAMRPGSISMRGVVARLAAARSPAVSFLVAAAAAAALVGGVYFWVVVSSFRLPDSGTVGCLPDGEGSWAIGMYYGKSPFELRPIELEGKSNGNSSAWPVANPVLTCATPTDAGYPSNFVADPFLYVQGDTLFLFFETKTVSTMQGDIGVARSLDQGATWEFLGIALDEAWHLSYPFVFKYENEIYMMPEGNKKKELRLYRATKFPLEWTLEKVLINKPLIDSSLVQYGGLWWLFASDFTRHGQDCSGTYGQKVKLYKVEKLTKEEYKEVLYRNERYARGKKGYNLILTGAAFMDSEFAFRKYWSDEAKEGRDYVHKNFNCEDLLMNFLYANASSERTVEYVHPAWAIDTSKLSSVAISRDTQKHYDIRTKCLANFASIYGPLPQKWGFGMREDGWDK
;
A
#
# COMPACT_ATOMS: atom_id res chain seq x y z
N MET A 1 -82.25 -74.94 -30.79
CA MET A 1 -81.52 -73.87 -31.51
C MET A 1 -80.06 -74.32 -31.73
N ALA A 2 -79.30 -73.67 -32.63
CA ALA A 2 -77.99 -74.14 -33.13
C ALA A 2 -77.01 -74.55 -32.01
N GLY A 3 -76.12 -75.55 -32.14
CA GLY A 3 -75.54 -76.20 -33.33
C GLY A 3 -74.02 -75.87 -33.40
N ARG A 4 -73.07 -76.74 -33.77
CA ARG A 4 -73.05 -78.16 -34.22
C ARG A 4 -71.70 -78.81 -33.81
N ARG A 5 -71.62 -80.14 -33.89
CA ARG A 5 -70.45 -81.02 -33.62
C ARG A 5 -69.14 -80.61 -34.36
N ALA A 6 -67.99 -81.02 -33.80
CA ALA A 6 -66.79 -81.43 -34.56
C ALA A 6 -66.02 -82.56 -33.84
N MET A 7 -65.12 -83.25 -34.55
CA MET A 7 -64.60 -84.60 -34.24
C MET A 7 -63.19 -84.66 -33.61
N ARG A 8 -62.84 -85.82 -33.02
CA ARG A 8 -61.47 -86.43 -32.99
C ARG A 8 -61.50 -87.68 -33.91
N PRO A 9 -60.37 -88.32 -34.33
CA PRO A 9 -58.92 -88.13 -34.03
C PRO A 9 -58.11 -87.73 -35.31
N GLY A 10 -56.77 -87.74 -35.41
CA GLY A 10 -55.63 -87.87 -34.47
C GLY A 10 -54.32 -88.41 -35.13
N SER A 11 -53.15 -88.16 -34.53
CA SER A 11 -51.76 -88.38 -35.05
C SER A 11 -51.38 -87.49 -36.26
N ILE A 12 -50.15 -86.94 -36.43
CA ILE A 12 -48.79 -87.51 -36.31
C ILE A 12 -47.76 -86.46 -35.80
N SER A 13 -46.61 -86.94 -35.31
CA SER A 13 -45.39 -86.20 -34.89
C SER A 13 -44.76 -85.28 -35.95
N MET A 14 -44.28 -84.09 -35.55
CA MET A 14 -42.83 -83.75 -35.62
C MET A 14 -42.45 -82.43 -34.89
N ARG A 15 -41.15 -82.29 -34.63
CA ARG A 15 -40.47 -81.26 -33.83
C ARG A 15 -40.62 -79.83 -34.39
N GLY A 16 -40.70 -78.81 -33.53
CA GLY A 16 -40.78 -77.40 -33.94
C GLY A 16 -40.43 -76.37 -32.84
N VAL A 17 -39.13 -76.21 -32.55
CA VAL A 17 -38.45 -75.02 -32.01
C VAL A 17 -39.20 -74.10 -31.02
N VAL A 18 -38.87 -74.22 -29.73
CA VAL A 18 -38.82 -73.06 -28.80
C VAL A 18 -37.39 -72.97 -28.26
N ALA A 19 -36.56 -72.16 -28.89
CA ALA A 19 -35.18 -71.95 -28.46
C ALA A 19 -35.14 -70.94 -27.30
N ARG A 20 -34.79 -71.40 -26.10
CA ARG A 20 -34.39 -70.51 -25.00
C ARG A 20 -33.06 -69.85 -25.35
N LEU A 21 -33.06 -68.53 -25.54
CA LEU A 21 -31.84 -67.74 -25.67
C LEU A 21 -31.16 -67.55 -24.30
N ALA A 22 -30.55 -68.62 -23.79
CA ALA A 22 -29.53 -68.52 -22.76
C ALA A 22 -28.21 -68.08 -23.43
N ALA A 23 -28.00 -66.77 -23.52
CA ALA A 23 -26.77 -66.21 -24.09
C ALA A 23 -25.57 -66.52 -23.18
N ALA A 24 -24.84 -67.59 -23.49
CA ALA A 24 -23.56 -67.92 -22.87
C ALA A 24 -22.52 -66.84 -23.21
N ARG A 25 -22.43 -65.80 -22.36
CA ARG A 25 -21.37 -64.80 -22.47
C ARG A 25 -20.02 -65.48 -22.24
N SER A 26 -19.13 -65.39 -23.22
CA SER A 26 -17.79 -65.98 -23.15
C SER A 26 -17.08 -65.56 -21.85
N PRO A 27 -16.38 -66.49 -21.15
CA PRO A 27 -15.64 -66.17 -19.94
C PRO A 27 -14.66 -64.98 -20.12
N ALA A 28 -14.05 -64.87 -21.31
CA ALA A 28 -13.18 -63.76 -21.65
C ALA A 28 -13.91 -62.40 -21.71
N VAL A 29 -15.15 -62.37 -22.24
CA VAL A 29 -15.96 -61.14 -22.28
C VAL A 29 -16.41 -60.74 -20.87
N SER A 30 -16.81 -61.72 -20.05
CA SER A 30 -17.16 -61.47 -18.65
C SER A 30 -15.96 -60.97 -17.84
N PHE A 31 -14.77 -61.53 -18.06
CA PHE A 31 -13.52 -61.06 -17.45
C PHE A 31 -13.15 -59.65 -17.89
N LEU A 32 -13.21 -59.33 -19.19
CA LEU A 32 -12.91 -57.98 -19.70
C LEU A 32 -13.87 -56.93 -19.15
N VAL A 33 -15.17 -57.24 -19.03
CA VAL A 33 -16.16 -56.33 -18.43
C VAL A 33 -15.88 -56.14 -16.93
N ALA A 34 -15.54 -57.21 -16.20
CA ALA A 34 -15.19 -57.11 -14.78
C ALA A 34 -13.88 -56.31 -14.55
N ALA A 35 -12.86 -56.52 -15.39
CA ALA A 35 -11.59 -55.80 -15.35
C ALA A 35 -11.79 -54.31 -15.69
N ALA A 36 -12.61 -53.98 -16.69
CA ALA A 36 -12.97 -52.60 -17.03
C ALA A 36 -13.74 -51.91 -15.90
N ALA A 37 -14.69 -52.62 -15.26
CA ALA A 37 -15.42 -52.10 -14.09
C ALA A 37 -14.50 -51.87 -12.88
N ALA A 38 -13.56 -52.79 -12.62
CA ALA A 38 -12.56 -52.63 -11.56
C ALA A 38 -11.60 -51.46 -11.85
N ALA A 39 -11.12 -51.32 -13.09
CA ALA A 39 -10.28 -50.19 -13.51
C ALA A 39 -11.03 -48.85 -13.43
N ALA A 40 -12.31 -48.81 -13.78
CA ALA A 40 -13.16 -47.62 -13.62
C ALA A 40 -13.40 -47.29 -12.14
N LEU A 41 -13.54 -48.29 -11.26
CA LEU A 41 -13.62 -48.10 -9.81
C LEU A 41 -12.32 -47.54 -9.22
N VAL A 42 -11.18 -48.14 -9.56
CA VAL A 42 -9.86 -47.66 -9.11
C VAL A 42 -9.56 -46.26 -9.67
N GLY A 43 -9.85 -46.02 -10.95
CA GLY A 43 -9.73 -44.70 -11.56
C GLY A 43 -10.67 -43.67 -10.95
N GLY A 44 -11.90 -44.04 -10.61
CA GLY A 44 -12.87 -43.20 -9.92
C GLY A 44 -12.49 -42.87 -8.48
N VAL A 45 -11.96 -43.85 -7.73
CA VAL A 45 -11.41 -43.63 -6.38
C VAL A 45 -10.14 -42.79 -6.43
N TYR A 46 -9.23 -43.04 -7.38
CA TYR A 46 -8.03 -42.23 -7.58
C TYR A 46 -8.39 -40.79 -7.96
N PHE A 47 -9.30 -40.60 -8.92
CA PHE A 47 -9.83 -39.28 -9.28
C PHE A 47 -10.51 -38.60 -8.09
N TRP A 48 -11.31 -39.32 -7.31
CA TRP A 48 -11.95 -38.77 -6.11
C TRP A 48 -10.93 -38.38 -5.04
N VAL A 49 -9.91 -39.21 -4.76
CA VAL A 49 -8.84 -38.89 -3.81
C VAL A 49 -8.03 -37.68 -4.29
N VAL A 50 -7.62 -37.64 -5.57
CA VAL A 50 -6.87 -36.52 -6.13
C VAL A 50 -7.70 -35.23 -6.14
N VAL A 51 -8.95 -35.27 -6.61
CA VAL A 51 -9.83 -34.10 -6.68
C VAL A 51 -10.34 -33.65 -5.30
N SER A 52 -10.51 -34.56 -4.34
CA SER A 52 -10.81 -34.18 -2.94
C SER A 52 -9.57 -33.72 -2.15
N SER A 53 -8.36 -34.07 -2.61
CA SER A 53 -7.13 -33.38 -2.19
C SER A 53 -7.04 -31.97 -2.79
N PHE A 54 -7.61 -31.76 -3.98
CA PHE A 54 -7.89 -30.44 -4.56
C PHE A 54 -9.26 -29.88 -4.12
N ARG A 55 -9.63 -30.04 -2.84
CA ARG A 55 -10.66 -29.17 -2.25
C ARG A 55 -10.16 -27.74 -2.33
N LEU A 56 -10.65 -26.99 -3.31
CA LEU A 56 -10.59 -25.53 -3.30
C LEU A 56 -11.11 -25.07 -1.93
N PRO A 57 -10.36 -24.24 -1.18
CA PRO A 57 -10.88 -23.64 0.03
C PRO A 57 -12.15 -22.86 -0.30
N ASP A 58 -13.04 -22.75 0.68
CA ASP A 58 -14.33 -22.08 0.50
C ASP A 58 -14.12 -20.66 -0.04
N SER A 59 -14.94 -20.21 -0.99
CA SER A 59 -14.56 -19.05 -1.82
C SER A 59 -14.47 -17.72 -1.06
N GLY A 60 -14.88 -17.68 0.22
CA GLY A 60 -14.73 -16.52 1.10
C GLY A 60 -13.60 -16.65 2.13
N THR A 61 -12.74 -17.68 2.06
CA THR A 61 -11.69 -17.95 3.06
C THR A 61 -10.25 -17.92 2.53
N VAL A 62 -10.06 -17.69 1.23
CA VAL A 62 -8.72 -17.56 0.62
C VAL A 62 -8.23 -16.12 0.78
N GLY A 63 -7.20 -15.91 1.62
CA GLY A 63 -6.42 -14.68 1.66
C GLY A 63 -5.33 -14.63 0.58
N CYS A 64 -4.47 -13.61 0.62
CA CYS A 64 -3.42 -13.34 -0.36
C CYS A 64 -3.90 -13.25 -1.82
N LEU A 65 -5.15 -12.83 -2.04
CA LEU A 65 -5.67 -12.66 -3.40
C LEU A 65 -5.08 -11.41 -4.06
N PRO A 66 -4.78 -11.43 -5.37
CA PRO A 66 -4.38 -10.23 -6.09
C PRO A 66 -5.50 -9.18 -6.06
N ASP A 67 -5.20 -8.00 -5.51
CA ASP A 67 -6.04 -6.81 -5.65
C ASP A 67 -5.30 -5.69 -6.39
N GLY A 68 -6.02 -4.62 -6.72
CA GLY A 68 -5.47 -3.48 -7.48
C GLY A 68 -4.55 -2.57 -6.67
N GLU A 69 -4.28 -2.89 -5.40
CA GLU A 69 -3.47 -2.07 -4.48
C GLU A 69 -2.09 -2.69 -4.23
N GLY A 70 -1.91 -3.99 -4.52
CA GLY A 70 -0.62 -4.68 -4.55
C GLY A 70 -0.37 -5.57 -3.33
N SER A 71 0.61 -6.48 -3.45
CA SER A 71 0.96 -7.43 -2.40
C SER A 71 1.94 -6.83 -1.39
N TRP A 72 1.43 -6.06 -0.43
CA TRP A 72 2.23 -5.49 0.66
C TRP A 72 2.64 -6.55 1.68
N ALA A 73 3.87 -6.41 2.19
CA ALA A 73 4.50 -7.29 3.15
C ALA A 73 5.48 -6.51 4.03
N ILE A 74 5.75 -7.00 5.24
CA ILE A 74 6.55 -6.29 6.24
C ILE A 74 7.93 -6.93 6.36
N GLY A 75 8.97 -6.13 6.12
CA GLY A 75 10.35 -6.48 6.40
C GLY A 75 10.85 -5.87 7.72
N MET A 76 11.91 -6.44 8.27
CA MET A 76 12.58 -6.00 9.48
C MET A 76 14.09 -5.83 9.27
N TYR A 77 14.58 -4.74 9.84
CA TYR A 77 15.96 -4.30 9.77
C TYR A 77 16.46 -3.94 11.17
N TYR A 78 17.72 -4.24 11.45
CA TYR A 78 18.40 -3.99 12.70
C TYR A 78 19.59 -3.05 12.48
N GLY A 79 19.87 -2.16 13.43
CA GLY A 79 21.03 -1.28 13.36
C GLY A 79 21.22 -0.50 14.66
N LYS A 80 22.44 -0.05 14.90
CA LYS A 80 22.76 0.83 16.06
C LYS A 80 22.33 2.27 15.83
N SER A 81 22.09 2.65 14.58
CA SER A 81 21.58 3.95 14.18
C SER A 81 20.73 3.82 12.90
N PRO A 82 19.90 4.83 12.56
CA PRO A 82 19.16 4.88 11.29
C PRO A 82 20.06 4.83 10.03
N PHE A 83 21.36 5.09 10.17
CA PHE A 83 22.34 5.07 9.07
C PHE A 83 23.08 3.73 8.94
N GLU A 84 22.87 2.80 9.88
CA GLU A 84 23.57 1.50 9.95
C GLU A 84 22.57 0.32 9.98
N LEU A 85 21.43 0.46 9.29
CA LEU A 85 20.42 -0.58 9.20
C LEU A 85 20.86 -1.74 8.29
N ARG A 86 20.60 -2.97 8.73
CA ARG A 86 20.89 -4.24 8.05
C ARG A 86 19.66 -5.14 8.09
N PRO A 87 19.40 -5.93 7.04
CA PRO A 87 18.27 -6.85 7.00
C PRO A 87 18.51 -8.05 7.93
N ILE A 88 17.45 -8.62 8.53
CA ILE A 88 17.50 -9.65 9.59
C ILE A 88 18.32 -10.90 9.23
N GLU A 89 18.39 -11.23 7.94
CA GLU A 89 19.20 -12.28 7.32
C GLU A 89 20.66 -12.26 7.80
N LEU A 90 21.20 -11.07 8.06
CA LEU A 90 22.60 -10.85 8.45
C LEU A 90 22.82 -10.84 9.97
N GLU A 91 21.75 -10.86 10.78
CA GLU A 91 21.80 -10.77 12.24
C GLU A 91 21.81 -12.16 12.93
N GLY A 92 21.70 -13.25 12.17
CA GLY A 92 21.81 -14.62 12.67
C GLY A 92 20.73 -15.03 13.69
N LYS A 93 19.58 -14.35 13.71
CA LYS A 93 18.52 -14.56 14.70
C LYS A 93 17.85 -15.92 14.53
N SER A 94 17.93 -16.76 15.56
CA SER A 94 17.41 -18.14 15.55
C SER A 94 16.44 -18.42 16.67
N ASN A 95 15.27 -18.91 16.30
CA ASN A 95 14.52 -19.90 17.07
C ASN A 95 14.81 -21.27 16.41
N GLY A 96 15.62 -22.08 17.06
CA GLY A 96 16.14 -23.34 16.52
C GLY A 96 15.12 -24.44 16.26
N ASN A 97 13.83 -24.20 16.56
CA ASN A 97 12.75 -25.19 16.42
C ASN A 97 11.64 -24.78 15.44
N SER A 98 11.42 -23.48 15.18
CA SER A 98 10.29 -23.05 14.32
C SER A 98 10.50 -21.82 13.45
N SER A 99 11.72 -21.25 13.36
CA SER A 99 12.00 -20.28 12.28
C SER A 99 12.22 -21.02 10.96
N ALA A 100 11.65 -20.53 9.86
CA ALA A 100 12.14 -20.86 8.53
C ALA A 100 13.61 -20.41 8.46
N TRP A 101 14.54 -21.36 8.34
CA TRP A 101 15.98 -21.08 8.46
C TRP A 101 16.68 -21.08 7.10
N PRO A 102 17.44 -20.02 6.74
CA PRO A 102 17.65 -18.78 7.49
C PRO A 102 16.41 -17.87 7.51
N VAL A 103 16.24 -17.12 8.61
CA VAL A 103 15.18 -16.11 8.70
C VAL A 103 15.46 -15.02 7.68
N ALA A 104 14.46 -14.70 6.87
CA ALA A 104 14.57 -13.72 5.79
C ALA A 104 13.34 -12.83 5.70
N ASN A 105 13.51 -11.70 5.04
CA ASN A 105 12.45 -10.77 4.73
C ASN A 105 11.63 -11.24 3.51
N PRO A 106 10.31 -10.94 3.46
CA PRO A 106 9.52 -10.28 4.51
C PRO A 106 9.21 -11.22 5.69
N VAL A 107 9.23 -10.68 6.91
CA VAL A 107 8.95 -11.43 8.15
C VAL A 107 7.45 -11.61 8.41
N LEU A 108 6.59 -10.75 7.86
CA LEU A 108 5.14 -10.96 7.81
C LEU A 108 4.61 -10.71 6.39
N THR A 109 3.60 -11.49 6.00
CA THR A 109 2.84 -11.33 4.76
C THR A 109 1.34 -11.48 5.04
N CYS A 110 0.50 -11.34 4.00
CA CYS A 110 -0.91 -11.72 4.03
C CYS A 110 -1.19 -13.13 4.55
N ALA A 111 -0.23 -14.07 4.45
CA ALA A 111 -0.37 -15.43 4.95
C ALA A 111 -0.45 -15.46 6.49
N THR A 112 0.27 -14.57 7.18
CA THR A 112 0.34 -14.53 8.65
C THR A 112 -1.04 -14.41 9.34
N PRO A 113 -1.92 -13.45 8.98
CA PRO A 113 -3.30 -13.45 9.49
C PRO A 113 -4.18 -14.53 8.84
N THR A 114 -3.97 -14.85 7.55
CA THR A 114 -4.81 -15.81 6.81
C THR A 114 -4.73 -17.23 7.39
N ASP A 115 -3.52 -17.73 7.66
CA ASP A 115 -3.27 -19.05 8.26
C ASP A 115 -3.79 -19.14 9.71
N ALA A 116 -3.90 -17.99 10.39
CA ALA A 116 -4.51 -17.87 11.71
C ALA A 116 -6.05 -17.77 11.67
N GLY A 117 -6.68 -17.89 10.50
CA GLY A 117 -8.14 -17.84 10.33
C GLY A 117 -8.73 -16.45 10.07
N TYR A 118 -7.90 -15.47 9.71
CA TYR A 118 -8.29 -14.10 9.35
C TYR A 118 -7.87 -13.80 7.91
N PRO A 119 -8.64 -14.24 6.89
CA PRO A 119 -8.27 -14.10 5.49
C PRO A 119 -8.06 -12.64 5.09
N SER A 120 -6.85 -12.34 4.61
CA SER A 120 -6.40 -10.98 4.31
C SER A 120 -5.64 -10.91 2.99
N ASN A 121 -5.82 -9.85 2.22
CA ASN A 121 -5.11 -9.67 0.94
C ASN A 121 -3.66 -9.18 1.11
N PHE A 122 -3.40 -8.32 2.09
CA PHE A 122 -2.07 -7.75 2.36
C PHE A 122 -1.87 -7.39 3.83
N VAL A 123 -0.61 -7.14 4.21
CA VAL A 123 -0.26 -6.49 5.48
C VAL A 123 0.59 -5.25 5.21
N ALA A 124 0.24 -4.12 5.83
CA ALA A 124 0.85 -2.81 5.59
C ALA A 124 1.03 -2.00 6.89
N ASP A 125 1.63 -0.82 6.81
CA ASP A 125 1.82 0.14 7.93
C ASP A 125 2.32 -0.46 9.26
N PRO A 126 3.52 -1.07 9.27
CA PRO A 126 4.07 -1.71 10.47
C PRO A 126 4.44 -0.71 11.58
N PHE A 127 3.82 -0.86 12.75
CA PHE A 127 4.16 -0.16 13.99
C PHE A 127 4.66 -1.12 15.07
N LEU A 128 5.97 -1.04 15.33
CA LEU A 128 6.64 -1.86 16.34
C LEU A 128 6.54 -1.23 17.73
N TYR A 129 6.01 -1.99 18.68
CA TYR A 129 5.95 -1.65 20.10
C TYR A 129 6.74 -2.68 20.92
N VAL A 130 7.78 -2.23 21.64
CA VAL A 130 8.69 -3.09 22.42
C VAL A 130 8.31 -3.07 23.89
N GLN A 131 8.11 -4.25 24.49
CA GLN A 131 7.78 -4.39 25.91
C GLN A 131 8.66 -5.45 26.57
N GLY A 132 9.75 -5.01 27.22
CA GLY A 132 10.80 -5.91 27.67
C GLY A 132 11.46 -6.60 26.47
N ASP A 133 11.60 -7.92 26.54
CA ASP A 133 12.12 -8.74 25.43
C ASP A 133 11.04 -9.13 24.39
N THR A 134 9.78 -8.75 24.61
CA THR A 134 8.68 -9.04 23.68
C THR A 134 8.50 -7.91 22.67
N LEU A 135 8.42 -8.28 21.39
CA LEU A 135 8.05 -7.38 20.31
C LEU A 135 6.56 -7.57 20.00
N PHE A 136 5.81 -6.48 19.91
CA PHE A 136 4.46 -6.45 19.34
C PHE A 136 4.51 -5.62 18.06
N LEU A 137 3.91 -6.12 16.99
CA LEU A 137 3.85 -5.44 15.70
C LEU A 137 2.39 -5.27 15.33
N PHE A 138 1.94 -4.02 15.35
CA PHE A 138 0.63 -3.61 14.86
C PHE A 138 0.73 -3.27 13.38
N PHE A 139 -0.27 -3.60 12.59
CA PHE A 139 -0.26 -3.38 11.15
C PHE A 139 -1.68 -3.30 10.58
N GLU A 140 -1.84 -2.64 9.43
CA GLU A 140 -3.06 -2.78 8.64
C GLU A 140 -3.12 -4.20 8.06
N THR A 141 -4.27 -4.86 8.19
CA THR A 141 -4.61 -6.11 7.50
C THR A 141 -5.91 -5.93 6.74
N LYS A 142 -5.92 -6.20 5.43
CA LYS A 142 -7.09 -5.95 4.58
C LYS A 142 -7.95 -7.20 4.41
N THR A 143 -9.05 -7.26 5.15
CA THR A 143 -9.99 -8.38 5.19
C THR A 143 -10.68 -8.63 3.84
N VAL A 144 -10.68 -9.87 3.34
CA VAL A 144 -11.17 -10.20 1.99
C VAL A 144 -12.69 -10.04 1.80
N SER A 145 -13.47 -10.11 2.88
CA SER A 145 -14.94 -10.07 2.82
C SER A 145 -15.49 -8.64 2.74
N THR A 146 -14.84 -7.69 3.42
CA THR A 146 -15.22 -6.27 3.48
C THR A 146 -14.38 -5.39 2.54
N MET A 147 -13.20 -5.88 2.12
CA MET A 147 -12.16 -5.11 1.45
C MET A 147 -11.75 -3.84 2.25
N GLN A 148 -11.90 -3.88 3.58
CA GLN A 148 -11.49 -2.82 4.50
C GLN A 148 -10.19 -3.23 5.22
N GLY A 149 -9.42 -2.22 5.63
CA GLY A 149 -8.25 -2.39 6.49
C GLY A 149 -8.72 -2.39 7.94
N ASP A 150 -8.29 -3.39 8.69
CA ASP A 150 -8.47 -3.54 10.13
C ASP A 150 -7.07 -3.54 10.78
N ILE A 151 -6.96 -3.24 12.08
CA ILE A 151 -5.65 -3.26 12.73
C ILE A 151 -5.37 -4.65 13.31
N GLY A 152 -4.46 -5.39 12.68
CA GLY A 152 -3.93 -6.66 13.17
C GLY A 152 -2.80 -6.45 14.17
N VAL A 153 -2.53 -7.46 15.01
CA VAL A 153 -1.33 -7.50 15.84
C VAL A 153 -0.67 -8.87 15.87
N ALA A 154 0.64 -8.90 15.70
CA ALA A 154 1.48 -10.07 15.89
C ALA A 154 2.49 -9.86 17.03
N ARG A 155 2.99 -10.95 17.60
CA ARG A 155 3.98 -10.97 18.68
C ARG A 155 5.20 -11.78 18.28
N SER A 156 6.38 -11.32 18.68
CA SER A 156 7.60 -12.12 18.68
C SER A 156 8.22 -12.18 20.08
N LEU A 157 8.75 -13.35 20.43
CA LEU A 157 9.45 -13.66 21.68
C LEU A 157 10.95 -13.95 21.45
N ASP A 158 11.41 -13.92 20.20
CA ASP A 158 12.74 -14.35 19.76
C ASP A 158 13.47 -13.25 18.96
N GLN A 159 13.23 -11.99 19.33
CA GLN A 159 13.76 -10.80 18.66
C GLN A 159 13.38 -10.77 17.17
N GLY A 160 12.13 -11.13 16.88
CA GLY A 160 11.50 -11.03 15.58
C GLY A 160 11.93 -12.10 14.57
N ALA A 161 12.58 -13.18 15.01
CA ALA A 161 12.89 -14.33 14.17
C ALA A 161 11.62 -15.10 13.76
N THR A 162 10.62 -15.17 14.64
CA THR A 162 9.28 -15.70 14.36
C THR A 162 8.20 -14.79 14.91
N TRP A 163 7.02 -14.83 14.27
CA TRP A 163 5.87 -13.98 14.59
C TRP A 163 4.59 -14.81 14.71
N GLU A 164 3.90 -14.66 15.84
CA GLU A 164 2.62 -15.25 16.16
C GLU A 164 1.52 -14.19 15.95
N PHE A 165 0.57 -14.44 15.05
CA PHE A 165 -0.60 -13.57 14.93
C PHE A 165 -1.52 -13.75 16.14
N LEU A 166 -1.84 -12.67 16.85
CA LEU A 166 -2.68 -12.73 18.05
C LEU A 166 -4.15 -12.41 17.77
N GLY A 167 -4.45 -11.75 16.65
CA GLY A 167 -5.80 -11.36 16.25
C GLY A 167 -5.90 -9.92 15.75
N ILE A 168 -7.14 -9.47 15.54
CA ILE A 168 -7.47 -8.07 15.25
C ILE A 168 -7.49 -7.29 16.57
N ALA A 169 -6.66 -6.26 16.66
CA ALA A 169 -6.59 -5.35 17.80
C ALA A 169 -7.63 -4.23 17.72
N LEU A 170 -7.99 -3.78 16.52
CA LEU A 170 -9.04 -2.78 16.33
C LEU A 170 -9.78 -3.01 15.00
N ASP A 171 -11.10 -3.12 15.12
CA ASP A 171 -12.08 -3.21 14.03
C ASP A 171 -13.12 -2.10 14.27
N GLU A 172 -13.49 -1.39 13.20
CA GLU A 172 -14.47 -0.31 13.18
C GLU A 172 -15.30 -0.43 11.88
N ALA A 173 -16.44 0.24 11.81
CA ALA A 173 -17.31 0.24 10.61
C ALA A 173 -16.72 1.01 9.40
N TRP A 174 -15.42 1.28 9.39
CA TRP A 174 -14.67 1.92 8.31
C TRP A 174 -13.21 1.44 8.33
N HIS A 175 -12.60 1.40 7.14
CA HIS A 175 -11.18 1.10 6.96
C HIS A 175 -10.27 1.98 7.84
N LEU A 176 -9.39 1.31 8.58
CA LEU A 176 -8.32 1.82 9.42
C LEU A 176 -6.95 1.43 8.82
N SER A 177 -5.96 2.30 8.98
CA SER A 177 -4.55 2.04 8.62
C SER A 177 -3.63 2.76 9.61
N TYR A 178 -2.32 2.79 9.35
CA TYR A 178 -1.33 3.57 10.11
C TYR A 178 -1.47 3.52 11.65
N PRO A 179 -1.41 2.33 12.30
CA PRO A 179 -1.68 2.18 13.74
C PRO A 179 -0.55 2.71 14.64
N PHE A 180 -0.43 4.03 14.78
CA PHE A 180 0.61 4.66 15.62
C PHE A 180 0.41 4.32 17.11
N VAL A 181 1.16 3.34 17.64
CA VAL A 181 1.10 2.90 19.05
C VAL A 181 2.22 3.53 19.89
N PHE A 182 1.87 4.07 21.05
CA PHE A 182 2.81 4.71 21.98
C PHE A 182 2.40 4.58 23.44
N LYS A 183 3.35 4.80 24.36
CA LYS A 183 3.12 4.82 25.82
C LYS A 183 3.05 6.24 26.35
N TYR A 184 2.06 6.55 27.19
CA TYR A 184 1.94 7.84 27.88
C TYR A 184 1.36 7.64 29.29
N GLU A 185 1.95 8.27 30.32
CA GLU A 185 1.51 8.18 31.73
C GLU A 185 1.18 6.75 32.20
N ASN A 186 2.04 5.79 31.85
CA ASN A 186 1.90 4.34 32.08
C ASN A 186 0.81 3.59 31.31
N GLU A 187 -0.11 4.29 30.64
CA GLU A 187 -1.09 3.70 29.71
C GLU A 187 -0.48 3.51 28.31
N ILE A 188 -1.09 2.63 27.51
CA ILE A 188 -0.73 2.39 26.10
C ILE A 188 -1.88 2.91 25.23
N TYR A 189 -1.52 3.69 24.21
CA TYR A 189 -2.45 4.33 23.30
C TYR A 189 -2.15 3.95 21.84
N MET A 190 -3.20 3.89 21.02
CA MET A 190 -3.14 3.71 19.57
C MET A 190 -3.86 4.88 18.91
N MET A 191 -3.24 5.45 17.88
CA MET A 191 -3.78 6.56 17.09
C MET A 191 -3.77 6.16 15.61
N PRO A 192 -4.74 5.34 15.16
CA PRO A 192 -4.80 4.87 13.77
C PRO A 192 -5.25 5.99 12.83
N GLU A 193 -4.96 5.83 11.55
CA GLU A 193 -5.65 6.60 10.52
C GLU A 193 -7.13 6.21 10.47
N GLY A 194 -8.00 7.23 10.47
CA GLY A 194 -9.45 7.11 10.39
C GLY A 194 -10.06 8.05 9.36
N ASN A 195 -9.35 8.32 8.26
CA ASN A 195 -9.69 9.33 7.24
C ASN A 195 -11.16 9.25 6.77
N LYS A 196 -11.69 8.04 6.50
CA LYS A 196 -13.10 7.82 6.12
C LYS A 196 -14.09 8.37 7.15
N LYS A 197 -13.76 8.33 8.45
CA LYS A 197 -14.56 8.89 9.54
C LYS A 197 -14.40 10.41 9.71
N LYS A 198 -13.35 10.99 9.13
CA LYS A 198 -12.94 12.41 9.22
C LYS A 198 -12.58 12.84 10.66
N GLU A 199 -12.04 11.91 11.43
CA GLU A 199 -11.64 12.10 12.83
C GLU A 199 -10.29 11.43 13.06
N LEU A 200 -9.32 12.15 13.62
CA LEU A 200 -8.14 11.56 14.24
C LEU A 200 -8.52 11.14 15.66
N ARG A 201 -8.49 9.84 15.91
CA ARG A 201 -8.95 9.21 17.16
C ARG A 201 -7.78 8.67 17.97
N LEU A 202 -7.96 8.67 19.28
CA LEU A 202 -7.05 8.08 20.25
C LEU A 202 -7.78 6.98 21.02
N TYR A 203 -7.27 5.76 20.89
CA TYR A 203 -7.75 4.58 21.61
C TYR A 203 -6.77 4.23 22.73
N ARG A 204 -7.28 3.76 23.86
CA ARG A 204 -6.47 3.30 25.01
C ARG A 204 -6.66 1.80 25.19
N ALA A 205 -5.57 1.06 25.43
CA ALA A 205 -5.64 -0.36 25.70
C ALA A 205 -6.33 -0.61 27.06
N THR A 206 -7.41 -1.39 27.06
CA THR A 206 -8.02 -1.92 28.30
C THR A 206 -7.40 -3.25 28.69
N LYS A 207 -6.99 -4.06 27.71
CA LYS A 207 -6.26 -5.31 27.90
C LYS A 207 -5.37 -5.53 26.67
N PHE A 208 -4.15 -4.99 26.79
CA PHE A 208 -3.15 -5.03 25.73
C PHE A 208 -2.78 -6.49 25.37
N PRO A 209 -2.61 -6.83 24.07
CA PRO A 209 -2.66 -5.95 22.89
C PRO A 209 -3.99 -5.95 22.13
N LEU A 210 -5.03 -6.66 22.60
CA LEU A 210 -6.23 -6.96 21.80
C LEU A 210 -7.50 -6.18 22.16
N GLU A 211 -7.66 -5.69 23.40
CA GLU A 211 -8.85 -4.93 23.78
C GLU A 211 -8.51 -3.45 23.98
N TRP A 212 -9.22 -2.59 23.24
CA TRP A 212 -9.03 -1.15 23.19
C TRP A 212 -10.38 -0.44 23.34
N THR A 213 -10.35 0.78 23.88
CA THR A 213 -11.51 1.66 23.99
C THR A 213 -11.21 3.03 23.42
N LEU A 214 -12.21 3.69 22.81
CA LEU A 214 -12.06 5.07 22.34
C LEU A 214 -11.91 6.01 23.54
N GLU A 215 -10.71 6.54 23.75
CA GLU A 215 -10.43 7.50 24.82
C GLU A 215 -10.85 8.92 24.36
N LYS A 216 -10.53 9.29 23.11
CA LYS A 216 -10.74 10.67 22.63
C LYS A 216 -10.81 10.79 21.11
N VAL A 217 -11.60 11.75 20.62
CA VAL A 217 -11.39 12.33 19.29
C VAL A 217 -10.45 13.53 19.45
N LEU A 218 -9.26 13.46 18.87
CA LEU A 218 -8.25 14.52 18.97
C LEU A 218 -8.58 15.67 18.00
N ILE A 219 -8.74 15.36 16.72
CA ILE A 219 -8.97 16.37 15.67
C ILE A 219 -10.11 15.92 14.76
N ASN A 220 -11.13 16.77 14.59
CA ASN A 220 -12.25 16.53 13.67
C ASN A 220 -11.85 16.88 12.22
N LYS A 221 -10.88 16.12 11.67
CA LYS A 221 -10.41 16.24 10.28
C LYS A 221 -10.05 14.88 9.68
N PRO A 222 -10.14 14.73 8.35
CA PRO A 222 -9.54 13.62 7.61
C PRO A 222 -8.01 13.80 7.57
N LEU A 223 -7.34 13.37 8.64
CA LEU A 223 -5.88 13.31 8.71
C LEU A 223 -5.40 11.90 8.36
N ILE A 224 -4.34 11.82 7.54
CA ILE A 224 -3.66 10.59 7.13
C ILE A 224 -2.23 10.57 7.71
N ASP A 225 -1.63 9.38 7.84
CA ASP A 225 -0.24 9.18 8.31
C ASP A 225 0.12 9.94 9.60
N SER A 226 -0.75 9.89 10.62
CA SER A 226 -0.64 10.73 11.80
C SER A 226 0.41 10.21 12.80
N SER A 227 1.45 11.00 13.06
CA SER A 227 2.57 10.66 13.95
C SER A 227 2.82 11.72 15.02
N LEU A 228 2.95 11.31 16.29
CA LEU A 228 3.31 12.17 17.42
C LEU A 228 4.81 12.11 17.74
N VAL A 229 5.42 13.28 17.97
CA VAL A 229 6.83 13.42 18.37
C VAL A 229 6.94 14.39 19.54
N GLN A 230 7.71 14.03 20.57
CA GLN A 230 8.07 14.95 21.65
C GLN A 230 9.36 15.69 21.30
N TYR A 231 9.35 17.02 21.28
CA TYR A 231 10.52 17.84 21.01
C TYR A 231 10.47 19.17 21.78
N GLY A 232 11.56 19.51 22.48
CA GLY A 232 11.66 20.74 23.25
C GLY A 232 10.67 20.85 24.41
N GLY A 233 10.32 19.71 25.04
CA GLY A 233 9.31 19.66 26.11
C GLY A 233 7.86 19.79 25.63
N LEU A 234 7.62 19.78 24.32
CA LEU A 234 6.31 19.92 23.70
C LEU A 234 5.97 18.69 22.85
N TRP A 235 4.68 18.42 22.69
CA TRP A 235 4.17 17.42 21.76
C TRP A 235 3.85 18.05 20.40
N TRP A 236 4.25 17.38 19.34
CA TRP A 236 4.07 17.79 17.95
C TRP A 236 3.39 16.67 17.19
N LEU A 237 2.36 17.01 16.41
CA LEU A 237 1.65 16.08 15.54
C LEU A 237 1.97 16.42 14.08
N PHE A 238 2.52 15.45 13.36
CA PHE A 238 2.68 15.47 11.91
C PHE A 238 1.56 14.64 11.30
N ALA A 239 0.89 15.16 10.27
CA ALA A 239 -0.14 14.44 9.53
C ALA A 239 -0.37 15.09 8.17
N SER A 240 -0.84 14.34 7.18
CA SER A 240 -1.30 14.91 5.90
C SER A 240 -2.80 15.21 5.97
N ASP A 241 -3.20 16.44 5.65
CA ASP A 241 -4.60 16.89 5.74
C ASP A 241 -5.32 16.67 4.40
N PHE A 242 -6.29 15.75 4.41
CA PHE A 242 -7.11 15.37 3.24
C PHE A 242 -8.38 16.23 3.09
N THR A 243 -8.50 17.35 3.81
CA THR A 243 -9.67 18.24 3.75
C THR A 243 -9.74 18.94 2.38
N ARG A 244 -10.43 18.31 1.43
CA ARG A 244 -10.62 18.78 0.05
C ARG A 244 -11.25 20.18 0.00
N HIS A 245 -10.47 21.15 -0.45
CA HIS A 245 -10.96 22.50 -0.77
C HIS A 245 -11.33 22.57 -2.26
N GLY A 246 -12.43 21.90 -2.62
CA GLY A 246 -13.00 21.91 -3.97
C GLY A 246 -12.35 20.93 -4.96
N GLN A 247 -13.22 20.13 -5.59
CA GLN A 247 -12.97 19.26 -6.75
C GLN A 247 -12.12 17.99 -6.55
N ASP A 248 -12.72 16.88 -6.99
CA ASP A 248 -12.17 15.56 -7.28
C ASP A 248 -11.96 15.51 -8.83
N CYS A 249 -11.15 14.67 -9.49
CA CYS A 249 -10.63 13.37 -9.10
C CYS A 249 -9.21 13.10 -9.65
N SER A 250 -8.23 12.84 -8.77
CA SER A 250 -7.08 11.92 -8.98
C SER A 250 -6.06 12.04 -7.84
N GLY A 251 -6.06 11.05 -6.93
CA GLY A 251 -4.94 10.62 -6.05
C GLY A 251 -4.16 11.64 -5.21
N THR A 252 -3.46 12.57 -5.86
CA THR A 252 -2.25 13.23 -5.34
C THR A 252 -2.32 14.76 -5.30
N TYR A 253 -3.23 15.42 -6.03
CA TYR A 253 -3.31 16.88 -6.04
C TYR A 253 -4.25 17.42 -4.95
N GLY A 254 -3.69 17.92 -3.85
CA GLY A 254 -4.44 18.64 -2.80
C GLY A 254 -4.01 18.31 -1.37
N GLN A 255 -3.32 17.19 -1.16
CA GLN A 255 -2.79 16.81 0.16
C GLN A 255 -1.73 17.82 0.62
N LYS A 256 -1.74 18.17 1.91
CA LYS A 256 -0.71 19.04 2.51
C LYS A 256 -0.32 18.50 3.88
N VAL A 257 0.97 18.21 4.06
CA VAL A 257 1.54 17.94 5.39
C VAL A 257 1.27 19.14 6.29
N LYS A 258 0.71 18.87 7.46
CA LYS A 258 0.46 19.82 8.54
C LYS A 258 1.30 19.43 9.74
N LEU A 259 1.81 20.44 10.41
CA LEU A 259 2.40 20.33 11.73
C LEU A 259 1.45 21.02 12.72
N TYR A 260 1.07 20.33 13.79
CA TYR A 260 0.32 20.92 14.88
C TYR A 260 1.18 20.89 16.14
N LYS A 261 1.24 22.02 16.86
CA LYS A 261 1.74 22.03 18.24
C LYS A 261 0.58 21.62 19.14
N VAL A 262 0.75 20.55 19.90
CA VAL A 262 -0.21 20.17 20.94
C VAL A 262 0.10 21.02 22.18
N GLU A 263 -0.81 21.93 22.54
CA GLU A 263 -0.67 22.79 23.71
C GLU A 263 -1.12 22.10 25.00
N LYS A 264 -2.10 21.18 24.90
CA LYS A 264 -2.56 20.34 26.00
C LYS A 264 -2.94 18.96 25.47
N LEU A 265 -2.48 17.93 26.19
CA LEU A 265 -2.88 16.54 26.02
C LEU A 265 -3.17 15.97 27.41
N THR A 266 -4.43 15.96 27.80
CA THR A 266 -4.92 15.30 29.02
C THR A 266 -6.17 14.48 28.69
N LYS A 267 -6.59 13.61 29.63
CA LYS A 267 -7.81 12.81 29.48
C LYS A 267 -9.04 13.70 29.26
N GLU A 268 -9.12 14.82 29.97
CA GLU A 268 -10.22 15.78 29.92
C GLU A 268 -10.08 16.75 28.74
N GLU A 269 -8.90 17.36 28.51
CA GLU A 269 -8.69 18.43 27.53
C GLU A 269 -7.65 18.03 26.48
N TYR A 270 -8.00 18.17 25.20
CA TYR A 270 -7.03 18.20 24.11
C TYR A 270 -7.10 19.55 23.43
N LYS A 271 -5.95 20.16 23.16
CA LYS A 271 -5.88 21.45 22.48
C LYS A 271 -4.63 21.53 21.62
N GLU A 272 -4.81 21.75 20.34
CA GLU A 272 -3.76 21.94 19.36
C GLU A 272 -3.80 23.34 18.73
N VAL A 273 -2.65 23.77 18.20
CA VAL A 273 -2.54 24.95 17.34
C VAL A 273 -1.82 24.53 16.07
N LEU A 274 -2.48 24.74 14.92
CA LEU A 274 -1.85 24.54 13.62
C LEU A 274 -0.61 25.45 13.51
N TYR A 275 0.55 24.84 13.34
CA TYR A 275 1.81 25.54 13.18
C TYR A 275 1.85 26.23 11.81
N ARG A 276 1.62 27.54 11.81
CA ARG A 276 1.74 28.37 10.60
C ARG A 276 3.22 28.64 10.34
N ASN A 277 3.83 27.72 9.60
CA ASN A 277 5.22 27.78 9.12
C ASN A 277 5.64 29.19 8.70
N GLU A 278 4.83 29.93 7.95
CA GLU A 278 5.13 31.30 7.51
C GLU A 278 5.53 32.27 8.64
N ARG A 279 4.87 32.22 9.82
CA ARG A 279 5.15 33.19 10.89
C ARG A 279 6.48 32.90 11.57
N TYR A 280 6.79 31.62 11.76
CA TYR A 280 8.08 31.18 12.29
C TYR A 280 9.20 31.36 11.25
N ALA A 281 8.94 31.01 9.99
CA ALA A 281 9.86 31.18 8.87
C ALA A 281 10.28 32.64 8.68
N ARG A 282 9.32 33.57 8.70
CA ARG A 282 9.59 35.01 8.68
C ARG A 282 10.36 35.46 9.94
N GLY A 283 10.00 34.93 11.12
CA GLY A 283 10.70 35.22 12.39
C GLY A 283 12.13 34.64 12.50
N LYS A 284 12.46 33.63 11.69
CA LYS A 284 13.77 32.97 11.62
C LYS A 284 14.53 33.19 10.30
N LYS A 285 13.98 34.03 9.40
CA LYS A 285 14.53 34.35 8.06
C LYS A 285 14.79 33.13 7.15
N GLY A 286 13.94 32.09 7.19
CA GLY A 286 14.07 30.93 6.30
C GLY A 286 12.82 30.06 6.26
N TYR A 287 12.49 29.49 5.09
CA TYR A 287 11.45 28.46 4.95
C TYR A 287 12.10 27.09 4.80
N ASN A 288 11.44 26.04 5.30
CA ASN A 288 12.04 24.70 5.35
C ASN A 288 11.77 23.83 4.10
N LEU A 289 10.86 24.24 3.21
CA LEU A 289 10.55 23.52 1.97
C LEU A 289 9.81 24.41 0.96
N ILE A 290 10.20 24.37 -0.31
CA ILE A 290 9.34 24.71 -1.45
C ILE A 290 9.17 23.42 -2.24
N LEU A 291 7.93 22.97 -2.42
CA LEU A 291 7.61 21.81 -3.24
C LEU A 291 7.45 22.24 -4.70
N THR A 292 8.48 21.99 -5.49
CA THR A 292 8.43 21.96 -6.95
C THR A 292 8.60 20.49 -7.36
N GLY A 293 7.96 20.06 -8.45
CA GLY A 293 7.70 18.64 -8.72
C GLY A 293 8.95 17.75 -8.67
N ALA A 294 9.01 16.84 -7.70
CA ALA A 294 10.05 15.80 -7.52
C ALA A 294 11.52 16.28 -7.50
N ALA A 295 11.79 17.57 -7.28
CA ALA A 295 13.15 18.11 -7.22
C ALA A 295 13.66 18.24 -5.77
N PHE A 296 14.80 17.61 -5.48
CA PHE A 296 15.58 17.95 -4.27
C PHE A 296 16.33 19.26 -4.51
N MET A 297 16.13 20.23 -3.64
CA MET A 297 16.75 21.55 -3.73
C MET A 297 17.71 21.78 -2.58
N ASP A 298 18.90 22.29 -2.88
CA ASP A 298 19.85 22.74 -1.85
C ASP A 298 19.23 23.90 -1.05
N SER A 299 18.98 23.66 0.23
CA SER A 299 18.30 24.63 1.11
C SER A 299 19.18 25.78 1.57
N GLU A 300 20.51 25.67 1.43
CA GLU A 300 21.45 26.71 1.87
C GLU A 300 21.84 27.65 0.73
N PHE A 301 22.13 27.11 -0.45
CA PHE A 301 22.54 27.86 -1.62
C PHE A 301 21.34 28.26 -2.48
N ALA A 302 20.60 27.27 -2.98
CA ALA A 302 19.57 27.49 -3.99
C ALA A 302 18.41 28.34 -3.43
N PHE A 303 18.00 28.07 -2.19
CA PHE A 303 16.98 28.89 -1.51
C PHE A 303 17.43 30.33 -1.27
N ARG A 304 18.66 30.56 -0.78
CA ARG A 304 19.19 31.92 -0.53
C ARG A 304 19.31 32.72 -1.84
N LYS A 305 19.76 32.09 -2.91
CA LYS A 305 19.85 32.73 -4.24
C LYS A 305 18.45 33.10 -4.77
N TYR A 306 17.44 32.23 -4.62
CA TYR A 306 16.05 32.58 -4.99
C TYR A 306 15.47 33.74 -4.19
N TRP A 307 15.81 33.88 -2.90
CA TRP A 307 15.31 34.96 -2.04
C TRP A 307 16.20 36.22 -1.98
N SER A 308 17.29 36.26 -2.75
CA SER A 308 18.19 37.40 -2.86
C SER A 308 17.51 38.66 -3.41
N ASP A 309 18.14 39.83 -3.26
CA ASP A 309 17.65 41.07 -3.87
C ASP A 309 17.75 41.03 -5.42
N GLU A 310 18.79 40.39 -5.95
CA GLU A 310 18.97 40.08 -7.39
C GLU A 310 17.75 39.35 -7.97
N ALA A 311 17.28 38.32 -7.27
CA ALA A 311 16.12 37.53 -7.69
C ALA A 311 14.76 38.25 -7.50
N LYS A 312 14.72 39.43 -6.87
CA LYS A 312 13.45 40.06 -6.44
C LYS A 312 12.51 40.38 -7.60
N GLU A 313 13.03 40.97 -8.67
CA GLU A 313 12.21 41.37 -9.83
C GLU A 313 11.60 40.14 -10.54
N GLY A 314 12.41 39.08 -10.72
CA GLY A 314 11.92 37.80 -11.19
C GLY A 314 10.86 37.19 -10.26
N ARG A 315 11.08 37.21 -8.93
CA ARG A 315 10.09 36.70 -7.95
C ARG A 315 8.77 37.45 -8.02
N ASP A 316 8.81 38.78 -8.13
CA ASP A 316 7.61 39.61 -8.25
C ASP A 316 6.83 39.27 -9.53
N TYR A 317 7.53 38.97 -10.63
CA TYR A 317 6.92 38.47 -11.88
C TYR A 317 6.33 37.06 -11.74
N VAL A 318 7.05 36.11 -11.12
CA VAL A 318 6.54 34.76 -10.82
C VAL A 318 5.28 34.83 -9.97
N HIS A 319 5.28 35.66 -8.92
CA HIS A 319 4.14 35.84 -8.03
C HIS A 319 2.93 36.44 -8.76
N LYS A 320 3.15 37.45 -9.60
CA LYS A 320 2.08 38.09 -10.40
C LYS A 320 1.43 37.15 -11.41
N ASN A 321 2.22 36.27 -12.03
CA ASN A 321 1.73 35.36 -13.08
C ASN A 321 1.35 33.96 -12.56
N PHE A 322 1.65 33.66 -11.28
CA PHE A 322 1.48 32.35 -10.64
C PHE A 322 2.08 31.19 -11.46
N ASN A 323 3.23 31.43 -12.09
CA ASN A 323 3.89 30.50 -13.00
C ASN A 323 5.39 30.84 -13.15
N CYS A 324 6.15 29.95 -13.77
CA CYS A 324 7.54 30.14 -14.19
C CYS A 324 8.59 30.26 -13.07
N GLU A 325 8.32 29.70 -11.88
CA GLU A 325 9.35 29.59 -10.85
C GLU A 325 10.53 28.72 -11.33
N ASP A 326 10.20 27.61 -12.03
CA ASP A 326 11.16 26.62 -12.55
C ASP A 326 12.16 27.27 -13.51
N LEU A 327 11.66 28.17 -14.36
CA LEU A 327 12.48 28.97 -15.25
C LEU A 327 13.36 29.95 -14.47
N LEU A 328 12.78 30.72 -13.54
CA LEU A 328 13.53 31.71 -12.76
C LEU A 328 14.69 31.05 -12.01
N MET A 329 14.45 29.89 -11.39
CA MET A 329 15.48 29.07 -10.75
C MET A 329 16.63 28.73 -11.70
N ASN A 330 16.32 28.30 -12.93
CA ASN A 330 17.34 28.02 -13.93
C ASN A 330 18.21 29.25 -14.26
N PHE A 331 17.64 30.45 -14.43
CA PHE A 331 18.44 31.67 -14.65
C PHE A 331 19.34 32.01 -13.46
N LEU A 332 18.82 31.87 -12.23
CA LEU A 332 19.56 32.19 -11.01
C LEU A 332 20.71 31.21 -10.72
N TYR A 333 20.58 29.93 -11.13
CA TYR A 333 21.60 28.91 -10.90
C TYR A 333 22.59 28.77 -12.05
N ALA A 334 22.18 29.04 -13.29
CA ALA A 334 23.06 28.97 -14.45
C ALA A 334 24.26 29.93 -14.36
N ASN A 335 24.10 31.08 -13.69
CA ASN A 335 25.18 32.03 -13.43
C ASN A 335 26.12 31.56 -12.29
N ALA A 336 25.74 30.54 -11.51
CA ALA A 336 26.54 29.98 -10.42
C ALA A 336 27.20 28.64 -10.76
N SER A 337 26.65 27.86 -11.69
CA SER A 337 27.05 26.47 -11.97
C SER A 337 28.12 26.30 -13.06
N SER A 338 28.90 27.34 -13.37
CA SER A 338 29.80 27.44 -14.55
C SER A 338 29.06 27.40 -15.91
N GLU A 339 29.81 27.42 -17.02
CA GLU A 339 29.39 27.83 -18.38
C GLU A 339 28.23 27.06 -19.07
N ARG A 340 27.51 26.16 -18.37
CA ARG A 340 26.44 25.34 -18.95
C ARG A 340 25.24 25.14 -18.03
N THR A 341 24.05 25.07 -18.61
CA THR A 341 22.79 24.80 -17.90
C THR A 341 22.56 23.30 -17.66
N VAL A 342 22.00 22.98 -16.49
CA VAL A 342 21.55 21.62 -16.12
C VAL A 342 20.26 21.29 -16.88
N GLU A 343 20.17 20.08 -17.44
CA GLU A 343 18.95 19.59 -18.08
C GLU A 343 18.08 18.79 -17.10
N TYR A 344 16.77 19.01 -17.15
CA TYR A 344 15.79 18.12 -16.53
C TYR A 344 15.70 16.85 -17.37
N VAL A 345 16.26 15.74 -16.87
CA VAL A 345 16.18 14.44 -17.53
C VAL A 345 14.73 13.94 -17.48
N HIS A 346 14.03 14.06 -18.61
CA HIS A 346 12.75 13.38 -18.77
C HIS A 346 12.99 11.85 -18.78
N PRO A 347 12.24 11.06 -17.99
CA PRO A 347 12.35 9.61 -18.08
C PRO A 347 11.94 9.16 -19.48
N ALA A 348 12.59 8.10 -19.99
CA ALA A 348 12.39 7.57 -21.35
C ALA A 348 10.93 7.23 -21.69
N TRP A 349 10.09 7.07 -20.66
CA TRP A 349 8.65 7.04 -20.77
C TRP A 349 8.03 7.88 -19.64
N ALA A 350 7.25 8.90 -20.01
CA ALA A 350 6.50 9.74 -19.07
C ALA A 350 5.09 9.98 -19.62
N ILE A 351 4.05 9.70 -18.82
CA ILE A 351 2.67 10.04 -19.17
C ILE A 351 2.43 11.50 -18.74
N ASP A 352 2.35 12.41 -19.71
CA ASP A 352 1.97 13.81 -19.47
C ASP A 352 0.46 13.90 -19.15
N THR A 353 0.13 13.70 -17.87
CA THR A 353 -1.24 13.84 -17.34
C THR A 353 -1.73 15.30 -17.33
N SER A 354 -0.86 16.28 -17.62
CA SER A 354 -1.22 17.68 -17.56
C SER A 354 -2.21 18.11 -18.67
N LYS A 355 -2.29 17.34 -19.77
CA LYS A 355 -3.32 17.49 -20.80
C LYS A 355 -4.69 16.93 -20.40
N LEU A 356 -4.75 16.10 -19.36
CA LEU A 356 -5.98 15.48 -18.84
C LEU A 356 -6.55 16.23 -17.63
N SER A 357 -5.75 17.09 -16.98
CA SER A 357 -6.19 17.95 -15.87
C SER A 357 -6.94 19.19 -16.36
N SER A 358 -8.09 19.48 -15.74
CA SER A 358 -8.84 20.72 -15.98
C SER A 358 -8.16 21.98 -15.43
N VAL A 359 -7.14 21.82 -14.57
CA VAL A 359 -6.50 22.89 -13.76
C VAL A 359 -5.02 23.11 -14.14
N ALA A 360 -4.41 22.21 -14.91
CA ALA A 360 -3.02 22.35 -15.31
C ALA A 360 -2.80 23.53 -16.26
N ILE A 361 -1.80 24.37 -15.93
CA ILE A 361 -1.41 25.53 -16.76
C ILE A 361 -0.87 25.10 -18.13
N SER A 362 -0.52 23.81 -18.30
CA SER A 362 -0.05 23.18 -19.54
C SER A 362 -1.13 22.50 -20.41
N ARG A 363 -2.40 22.50 -19.97
CA ARG A 363 -3.51 21.86 -20.69
C ARG A 363 -3.70 22.43 -22.11
N ASP A 364 -3.68 23.75 -22.22
CA ASP A 364 -3.52 24.44 -23.49
C ASP A 364 -2.02 24.55 -23.76
N THR A 365 -1.50 23.57 -24.49
CA THR A 365 -0.06 23.44 -24.76
C THR A 365 0.49 24.69 -25.47
N GLN A 366 -0.28 25.32 -26.35
CA GLN A 366 0.16 26.54 -27.03
C GLN A 366 0.24 27.71 -26.05
N LYS A 367 -0.84 27.99 -25.32
CA LYS A 367 -0.87 29.07 -24.32
C LYS A 367 0.15 28.88 -23.20
N HIS A 368 0.45 27.64 -22.85
CA HIS A 368 1.52 27.30 -21.91
C HIS A 368 2.89 27.65 -22.46
N TYR A 369 3.21 27.23 -23.70
CA TYR A 369 4.45 27.62 -24.35
C TYR A 369 4.53 29.13 -24.59
N ASP A 370 3.42 29.83 -24.85
CA ASP A 370 3.39 31.29 -24.95
C ASP A 370 3.75 31.96 -23.61
N ILE A 371 3.22 31.45 -22.48
CA ILE A 371 3.58 31.94 -21.14
C ILE A 371 5.03 31.59 -20.82
N ARG A 372 5.47 30.34 -21.07
CA ARG A 372 6.86 29.90 -20.87
C ARG A 372 7.84 30.74 -21.70
N THR A 373 7.49 31.08 -22.93
CA THR A 373 8.27 31.96 -23.82
C THR A 373 8.32 33.40 -23.28
N LYS A 374 7.20 33.95 -22.79
CA LYS A 374 7.17 35.27 -22.14
C LYS A 374 8.04 35.31 -20.88
N CYS A 375 8.01 34.26 -20.08
CA CYS A 375 8.85 34.12 -18.90
C CYS A 375 10.34 34.00 -19.26
N LEU A 376 10.69 33.17 -20.26
CA LEU A 376 12.05 33.07 -20.78
C LEU A 376 12.56 34.42 -21.31
N ALA A 377 11.75 35.15 -22.08
CA ALA A 377 12.12 36.47 -22.60
C ALA A 377 12.28 37.51 -21.48
N ASN A 378 11.36 37.52 -20.50
CA ASN A 378 11.43 38.44 -19.36
C ASN A 378 12.65 38.16 -18.49
N PHE A 379 12.90 36.90 -18.12
CA PHE A 379 14.07 36.55 -17.30
C PHE A 379 15.38 36.71 -18.07
N ALA A 380 15.43 36.44 -19.37
CA ALA A 380 16.60 36.75 -20.19
C ALA A 380 16.89 38.26 -20.27
N SER A 381 15.86 39.11 -20.19
CA SER A 381 16.02 40.57 -20.11
C SER A 381 16.52 41.06 -18.74
N ILE A 382 16.25 40.32 -17.66
CA ILE A 382 16.64 40.69 -16.29
C ILE A 382 18.01 40.10 -15.92
N TYR A 383 18.27 38.84 -16.28
CA TYR A 383 19.42 38.05 -15.83
C TYR A 383 20.43 37.73 -16.95
N GLY A 384 20.15 38.11 -18.19
CA GLY A 384 20.93 37.72 -19.36
C GLY A 384 20.53 36.34 -19.92
N PRO A 385 21.07 35.95 -21.09
CA PRO A 385 20.75 34.67 -21.72
C PRO A 385 21.24 33.47 -20.92
N LEU A 386 20.52 32.36 -20.98
CA LEU A 386 20.99 31.10 -20.39
C LEU A 386 22.21 30.55 -21.15
N PRO A 387 23.24 30.06 -20.46
CA PRO A 387 24.37 29.34 -21.07
C PRO A 387 23.93 28.02 -21.73
N GLN A 388 24.79 27.51 -22.62
CA GLN A 388 24.54 26.30 -23.42
C GLN A 388 24.17 25.11 -22.53
N LYS A 389 23.20 24.30 -22.95
CA LYS A 389 22.80 23.10 -22.22
C LYS A 389 23.90 22.04 -22.24
N TRP A 390 23.99 21.24 -21.18
CA TRP A 390 24.54 19.89 -21.29
C TRP A 390 23.64 19.05 -22.22
N GLY A 391 24.24 18.32 -23.16
CA GLY A 391 23.57 17.28 -23.91
C GLY A 391 23.81 15.91 -23.26
N PHE A 392 22.85 15.01 -23.37
CA PHE A 392 22.96 13.65 -22.84
C PHE A 392 24.18 12.93 -23.42
N GLY A 393 25.04 12.39 -22.54
CA GLY A 393 26.29 11.71 -22.93
C GLY A 393 27.47 12.64 -23.21
N MET A 394 27.37 13.93 -22.92
CA MET A 394 28.48 14.89 -23.08
C MET A 394 29.42 14.96 -21.88
N ARG A 395 29.07 14.39 -20.72
CA ARG A 395 29.98 14.38 -19.56
C ARG A 395 31.04 13.27 -19.67
N GLU A 396 32.30 13.66 -19.54
CA GLU A 396 33.44 12.73 -19.54
C GLU A 396 33.62 11.97 -18.21
N ASP A 397 32.95 12.41 -17.15
CA ASP A 397 33.02 11.81 -15.79
C ASP A 397 32.17 10.54 -15.62
N GLY A 398 31.44 10.12 -16.67
CA GLY A 398 30.68 8.87 -16.69
C GLY A 398 29.29 8.93 -16.04
N TRP A 399 28.82 10.08 -15.54
CA TRP A 399 27.47 10.21 -14.97
C TRP A 399 26.32 10.03 -15.98
N ASP A 400 26.59 10.22 -17.27
CA ASP A 400 25.59 10.14 -18.34
C ASP A 400 25.57 8.76 -19.05
N LYS A 401 26.25 7.72 -18.52
CA LYS A 401 26.44 6.41 -19.16
C LYS A 401 25.77 5.26 -18.41
#